data_AF-M6E8H3-F1
#
_entry.id   AF-M6E8H3-F1
#
_cell.length_a   1.000
_cell.length_b   1.000
_cell.length_c   1.000
_cell.angle_alpha   90.00
_cell.angle_beta   90.00
_cell.angle_gamma   90.00
#
_symmetry.space_group_name_H-M   'P 1'
#
loop_
_entity.id
_entity.type
_entity.pdbx_description
1 polymer ?
#
loop_
_entity_poly.entity_id
_entity_poly.type
_entity_poly.pdbx_seq_one_letter_code
_entity_poly.pdbx_strand_id
1 'polypeptide(L)'
;MNNFLLFLTIVFLFQSCFPIDPERIRSPHFQDGKYHNVEEDERLNKSFFSVLRWKILGPADPPAVEGNVEKIPAVISRKKEDFLAPPGKVRIIWLGHATVWIATNFHGKRTHIITDPIFTGVPPFVKRLTELPIQPENLPGVDIVSISHAHRDHLDIDSIKKIQKLFPEVTIHLPSGMREFAKDEGFENTVIQEWWTVSEYAGTKIHFLPAKHWSRMGLTDMNQYHWGELRIRI
;
A
#
# COMPACT_ATOMS: atom_id res chain seq x y z
N MET A 1 -25.35 10.19 24.83
CA MET A 1 -24.20 9.45 25.39
C MET A 1 -23.40 8.65 24.35
N ASN A 2 -23.88 8.43 23.11
CA ASN A 2 -23.15 7.61 22.11
C ASN A 2 -22.07 8.34 21.29
N ASN A 3 -22.18 9.65 21.04
CA ASN A 3 -21.22 10.36 20.18
C ASN A 3 -19.88 10.65 20.85
N PHE A 4 -19.84 10.77 22.18
CA PHE A 4 -18.62 11.02 22.94
C PHE A 4 -17.75 9.76 23.06
N LEU A 5 -18.37 8.60 23.28
CA LEU A 5 -17.66 7.32 23.26
C LEU A 5 -17.12 7.00 21.87
N LEU A 6 -17.89 7.25 20.80
CA LEU A 6 -17.43 7.07 19.42
C LEU A 6 -16.23 7.98 19.10
N PHE A 7 -16.26 9.23 19.54
CA PHE A 7 -15.15 10.18 19.36
C PHE A 7 -13.90 9.76 20.13
N LEU A 8 -14.04 9.27 21.37
CA LEU A 8 -12.93 8.72 22.16
C LEU A 8 -12.34 7.46 21.52
N THR A 9 -13.15 6.55 20.99
CA THR A 9 -12.65 5.37 20.26
C THR A 9 -11.90 5.76 18.99
N ILE A 10 -12.36 6.78 18.27
CA ILE A 10 -11.65 7.34 17.11
C ILE A 10 -10.30 7.91 17.56
N VAL A 11 -10.25 8.72 18.62
CA VAL A 11 -9.00 9.30 19.14
C VAL A 11 -8.02 8.22 19.60
N PHE A 12 -8.48 7.15 20.27
CA PHE A 12 -7.62 6.03 20.69
C PHE A 12 -7.06 5.20 19.53
N LEU A 13 -7.85 4.96 18.47
CA LEU A 13 -7.38 4.26 17.25
C LEU A 13 -6.36 5.08 16.45
N PHE A 14 -6.36 6.40 16.64
CA PHE A 14 -5.43 7.35 16.03
C PHE A 14 -4.25 7.74 16.96
N GLN A 15 -4.27 7.28 18.21
CA GLN A 15 -3.19 7.40 19.19
C GLN A 15 -2.20 6.23 19.16
N SER A 16 -2.42 5.20 18.32
CA SER A 16 -1.38 4.21 18.05
C SER A 16 -0.18 4.94 17.42
N CYS A 17 0.83 5.21 18.25
CA CYS A 17 2.09 5.78 17.80
C CYS A 17 2.80 4.68 17.02
N PHE A 18 2.65 4.67 15.70
CA PHE A 18 3.39 3.73 14.86
C PHE A 18 4.88 3.98 15.03
N PRO A 19 5.70 2.94 15.27
CA PRO A 19 7.13 3.12 15.50
C PRO A 19 7.80 3.78 14.31
N ILE A 20 8.40 4.95 14.58
CA ILE A 20 9.12 5.70 13.57
C ILE A 20 10.59 5.29 13.63
N ASP A 21 11.15 4.85 12.50
CA ASP A 21 12.55 4.46 12.40
C ASP A 21 13.48 5.65 12.68
N PRO A 22 14.34 5.61 13.71
CA PRO A 22 15.30 6.68 13.99
C PRO A 22 16.34 6.84 12.88
N GLU A 23 16.63 5.80 12.10
CA GLU A 23 17.59 5.85 11.00
C GLU A 23 17.05 6.57 9.76
N ARG A 24 15.75 6.89 9.70
CA ARG A 24 15.14 7.64 8.58
C ARG A 24 15.84 8.96 8.28
N ILE A 25 16.45 9.58 9.31
CA ILE A 25 17.21 10.84 9.18
C ILE A 25 18.46 10.70 8.30
N ARG A 26 18.90 9.47 8.01
CA ARG A 26 20.01 9.19 7.09
C ARG A 26 19.57 9.16 5.63
N SER A 27 18.27 9.13 5.36
CA SER A 27 17.77 9.23 3.99
C SER A 27 18.13 10.59 3.39
N PRO A 28 18.64 10.65 2.15
CA PRO A 28 18.88 11.92 1.46
C PRO A 28 17.58 12.71 1.19
N HIS A 29 16.43 12.04 1.28
CA HIS A 29 15.11 12.62 1.03
C HIS A 29 14.38 13.02 2.32
N PHE A 30 15.00 12.80 3.49
CA PHE A 30 14.49 13.24 4.79
C PHE A 30 15.17 14.54 5.23
N GLN A 31 14.46 15.66 5.18
CA GLN A 31 14.97 17.00 5.47
C GLN A 31 13.95 17.78 6.29
N ASP A 32 14.37 18.73 7.12
CA ASP A 32 13.47 19.53 7.97
C ASP A 32 12.47 18.71 8.81
N GLY A 33 12.91 17.53 9.26
CA GLY A 33 12.13 16.64 10.11
C GLY A 33 11.08 15.79 9.38
N LYS A 34 11.06 15.72 8.05
CA LYS A 34 10.13 14.88 7.27
C LYS A 34 10.66 14.51 5.89
N TYR A 35 10.02 13.55 5.23
CA TYR A 35 10.21 13.29 3.80
C TYR A 35 9.53 14.37 2.92
N HIS A 36 10.10 14.62 1.75
CA HIS A 36 9.61 15.62 0.78
C HIS A 36 9.48 15.06 -0.63
N ASN A 37 8.65 15.72 -1.45
CA ASN A 37 8.58 15.46 -2.88
C ASN A 37 9.83 16.01 -3.59
N VAL A 38 10.19 15.45 -4.75
CA VAL A 38 11.30 15.97 -5.59
C VAL A 38 11.04 17.42 -5.99
N GLU A 39 9.79 17.73 -6.32
CA GLU A 39 9.33 19.09 -6.61
C GLU A 39 8.33 19.51 -5.52
N GLU A 40 8.44 20.76 -5.06
CA GLU A 40 7.50 21.32 -4.09
C GLU A 40 6.07 21.32 -4.66
N ASP A 41 5.10 21.06 -3.77
CA ASP A 41 3.68 21.13 -4.11
C ASP A 41 2.96 22.14 -3.23
N GLU A 42 2.67 23.32 -3.79
CA GLU A 42 1.85 24.33 -3.14
C GLU A 42 0.46 23.82 -2.76
N ARG A 43 -0.03 22.73 -3.38
CA ARG A 43 -1.34 22.11 -3.08
C ARG A 43 -1.33 21.28 -1.80
N LEU A 44 -0.17 20.86 -1.30
CA LEU A 44 -0.06 20.12 -0.03
C LEU A 44 -0.05 21.05 1.20
N ASN A 45 0.14 22.36 0.99
CA ASN A 45 0.07 23.39 2.05
C ASN A 45 -1.37 23.81 2.38
N LYS A 46 -2.36 22.93 2.21
CA LYS A 46 -3.74 23.22 2.61
C LYS A 46 -3.87 22.99 4.12
N SER A 47 -4.39 23.99 4.82
CA SER A 47 -4.67 23.84 6.25
C SER A 47 -5.81 22.84 6.47
N PHE A 48 -5.85 22.23 7.66
CA PHE A 48 -6.97 21.39 8.08
C PHE A 48 -8.34 22.07 7.86
N PHE A 49 -8.42 23.38 8.13
CA PHE A 49 -9.63 24.17 7.88
C PHE A 49 -9.99 24.28 6.39
N SER A 50 -9.00 24.35 5.51
CA SER A 50 -9.24 24.34 4.05
C SER A 50 -9.87 23.02 3.60
N VAL A 51 -9.39 21.89 4.11
CA VAL A 51 -9.96 20.56 3.82
C VAL A 51 -11.36 20.41 4.41
N LEU A 52 -11.57 20.83 5.66
CA LEU A 52 -12.89 20.79 6.31
C LEU A 52 -13.91 21.65 5.56
N ARG A 53 -13.51 22.87 5.16
CA ARG A 53 -14.35 23.78 4.36
C ARG A 53 -14.71 23.16 3.03
N TRP A 54 -13.75 22.54 2.33
CA TRP A 54 -14.04 21.82 1.08
C TRP A 54 -14.98 20.63 1.29
N LYS A 55 -14.83 19.87 2.38
CA LYS A 55 -15.70 18.72 2.63
C LYS A 55 -17.15 19.10 2.98
N ILE A 56 -17.36 20.26 3.60
CA ILE A 56 -18.69 20.74 4.01
C ILE A 56 -19.36 21.58 2.90
N LEU A 57 -18.59 22.42 2.23
CA LEU A 57 -19.10 23.44 1.30
C LEU A 57 -18.63 23.23 -0.15
N GLY A 58 -17.77 22.25 -0.39
CA GLY A 58 -17.29 21.92 -1.72
C GLY A 58 -18.39 21.30 -2.57
N PRO A 59 -18.26 21.38 -3.89
CA PRO A 59 -19.15 20.67 -4.79
C PRO A 59 -19.08 19.16 -4.49
N ALA A 60 -20.20 18.47 -4.62
CA ALA A 60 -20.18 17.01 -4.64
C ALA A 60 -19.23 16.56 -5.76
N ASP A 61 -18.44 15.53 -5.49
CA ASP A 61 -17.54 14.99 -6.51
C ASP A 61 -18.36 14.63 -7.75
N PRO A 62 -17.92 15.03 -8.96
CA PRO A 62 -18.61 14.64 -10.17
C PRO A 62 -18.61 13.11 -10.25
N PRO A 63 -19.70 12.50 -10.77
CA PRO A 63 -19.74 11.05 -10.93
C PRO A 63 -18.55 10.60 -11.78
N ALA A 64 -17.79 9.61 -11.30
CA ALA A 64 -16.59 9.13 -11.97
C ALA A 64 -16.86 8.55 -13.37
N VAL A 65 -18.12 8.19 -13.66
CA VAL A 65 -18.62 7.72 -14.96
C VAL A 65 -20.05 8.24 -15.13
N GLU A 66 -20.41 8.70 -16.34
CA GLU A 66 -21.81 8.98 -16.68
C GLU A 66 -22.66 7.71 -16.54
N GLY A 67 -23.64 7.71 -15.63
CA GLY A 67 -24.51 6.57 -15.37
C GLY A 67 -24.55 6.17 -13.90
N ASN A 68 -24.96 4.93 -13.64
CA ASN A 68 -25.35 4.44 -12.32
C ASN A 68 -24.12 4.20 -11.41
N VAL A 69 -23.59 5.29 -10.83
CA VAL A 69 -22.44 5.36 -9.91
C VAL A 69 -22.57 4.50 -8.65
N GLU A 70 -23.76 4.01 -8.33
CA GLU A 70 -24.01 3.14 -7.18
C GLU A 70 -23.77 1.65 -7.47
N LYS A 71 -23.53 1.28 -8.74
CA LYS A 71 -23.40 -0.14 -9.09
C LYS A 71 -22.01 -0.67 -8.75
N ILE A 72 -21.94 -1.49 -7.71
CA ILE A 72 -20.74 -2.25 -7.38
C ILE A 72 -20.39 -3.18 -8.56
N PRO A 73 -19.15 -3.16 -9.08
CA PRO A 73 -18.75 -3.99 -10.20
C PRO A 73 -18.81 -5.47 -9.82
N ALA A 74 -19.28 -6.30 -10.75
CA ALA A 74 -19.31 -7.75 -10.56
C ALA A 74 -17.88 -8.30 -10.50
N VAL A 75 -17.60 -9.15 -9.51
CA VAL A 75 -16.31 -9.82 -9.35
C VAL A 75 -16.34 -11.15 -10.07
N ILE A 76 -15.39 -11.36 -10.99
CA ILE A 76 -15.20 -12.65 -11.66
C ILE A 76 -14.29 -13.50 -10.77
N SER A 77 -14.84 -14.59 -10.24
CA SER A 77 -14.06 -15.56 -9.46
C SER A 77 -12.98 -16.21 -10.33
N ARG A 78 -11.80 -16.44 -9.75
CA ARG A 78 -10.61 -16.95 -10.41
C ARG A 78 -10.05 -18.15 -9.66
N LYS A 79 -9.44 -19.07 -10.39
CA LYS A 79 -8.72 -20.22 -9.85
C LYS A 79 -7.23 -19.94 -9.79
N LYS A 80 -6.48 -20.76 -9.06
CA LYS A 80 -5.03 -20.64 -8.90
C LYS A 80 -4.29 -20.57 -10.25
N GLU A 81 -4.74 -21.32 -11.25
CA GLU A 81 -4.13 -21.40 -12.58
C GLU A 81 -4.26 -20.08 -13.36
N ASP A 82 -5.30 -19.29 -13.08
CA ASP A 82 -5.52 -17.98 -13.70
C ASP A 82 -4.43 -16.99 -13.29
N PHE A 83 -3.73 -17.21 -12.17
CA PHE A 83 -2.70 -16.30 -11.65
C PHE A 83 -1.30 -16.57 -12.20
N LEU A 84 -1.11 -17.65 -12.96
CA LEU A 84 0.19 -18.03 -13.49
C LEU A 84 0.50 -17.31 -14.81
N ALA A 85 1.72 -16.80 -14.96
CA ALA A 85 2.17 -16.26 -16.24
C ALA A 85 2.62 -17.38 -17.22
N PRO A 86 2.16 -17.35 -18.48
CA PRO A 86 2.72 -18.21 -19.53
C PRO A 86 4.22 -17.94 -19.76
N PRO A 87 4.99 -18.90 -20.30
CA PRO A 87 6.40 -18.68 -20.62
C PRO A 87 6.63 -17.45 -21.51
N GLY A 88 7.59 -16.60 -21.14
CA GLY A 88 7.95 -15.37 -21.85
C GLY A 88 6.90 -14.27 -21.74
N LYS A 89 5.98 -14.33 -20.77
CA LYS A 89 4.89 -13.37 -20.59
C LYS A 89 4.82 -12.84 -19.17
N VAL A 90 4.18 -11.68 -19.05
CA VAL A 90 3.70 -11.12 -17.79
C VAL A 90 2.20 -11.29 -17.74
N ARG A 91 1.67 -11.61 -16.56
CA ARG A 91 0.23 -11.59 -16.29
C ARG A 91 -0.04 -10.59 -15.17
N ILE A 92 -0.96 -9.67 -15.42
CA ILE A 92 -1.40 -8.65 -14.47
C ILE A 92 -2.87 -8.91 -14.17
N ILE A 93 -3.24 -8.97 -12.90
CA ILE A 93 -4.62 -9.13 -12.44
C ILE A 93 -4.91 -8.05 -11.41
N TRP A 94 -5.91 -7.23 -11.67
CA TRP A 94 -6.39 -6.26 -10.71
C TRP A 94 -7.25 -6.98 -9.67
N LEU A 95 -6.87 -6.88 -8.40
CA LEU A 95 -7.58 -7.46 -7.27
C LEU A 95 -8.40 -6.41 -6.52
N GLY A 96 -8.57 -5.20 -7.06
CA GLY A 96 -9.33 -4.09 -6.46
C GLY A 96 -8.44 -3.08 -5.71
N HIS A 97 -8.87 -1.81 -5.70
CA HIS A 97 -8.07 -0.67 -5.21
C HIS A 97 -6.68 -0.63 -5.88
N ALA A 98 -5.61 -0.43 -5.11
CA ALA A 98 -4.22 -0.53 -5.57
C ALA A 98 -3.64 -1.95 -5.47
N THR A 99 -4.45 -2.96 -5.12
CA THR A 99 -3.98 -4.34 -5.06
C THR A 99 -3.90 -4.94 -6.47
N VAL A 100 -2.68 -5.12 -6.95
CA VAL A 100 -2.40 -5.69 -8.27
C VAL A 100 -1.51 -6.91 -8.11
N TRP A 101 -1.93 -8.02 -8.71
CA TRP A 101 -1.13 -9.21 -8.87
C TRP A 101 -0.32 -9.15 -10.16
N ILE A 102 0.97 -9.40 -10.07
CA ILE A 102 1.89 -9.40 -11.20
C ILE A 102 2.67 -10.72 -11.17
N ALA A 103 2.39 -11.58 -12.14
CA ALA A 103 3.16 -12.81 -12.35
C ALA A 103 4.06 -12.67 -13.57
N THR A 104 5.28 -13.18 -13.45
CA THR A 104 6.26 -13.23 -14.53
C THR A 104 6.75 -14.67 -14.71
N ASN A 105 7.12 -15.04 -15.93
CA ASN A 105 7.71 -16.34 -16.23
C ASN A 105 8.74 -16.18 -17.34
N PHE A 106 9.98 -15.89 -16.97
CA PHE A 106 11.08 -15.63 -17.90
C PHE A 106 12.30 -16.45 -17.49
N HIS A 107 13.02 -16.98 -18.49
CA HIS A 107 14.22 -17.80 -18.27
C HIS A 107 13.99 -19.00 -17.31
N GLY A 108 12.79 -19.59 -17.34
CA GLY A 108 12.42 -20.70 -16.47
C GLY A 108 12.18 -20.31 -15.00
N LYS A 109 12.23 -19.01 -14.67
CA LYS A 109 11.97 -18.49 -13.33
C LYS A 109 10.60 -17.83 -13.29
N ARG A 110 9.84 -18.14 -12.24
CA ARG A 110 8.56 -17.52 -11.96
C ARG A 110 8.72 -16.53 -10.81
N THR A 111 8.07 -15.40 -10.91
CA THR A 111 8.00 -14.42 -9.82
C THR A 111 6.58 -13.90 -9.71
N HIS A 112 6.05 -13.91 -8.50
CA HIS A 112 4.71 -13.44 -8.15
C HIS A 112 4.83 -12.27 -7.18
N ILE A 113 4.38 -11.10 -7.64
CA ILE A 113 4.43 -9.85 -6.90
C ILE A 113 2.98 -9.42 -6.62
N ILE A 114 2.71 -8.97 -5.40
CA ILE A 114 1.45 -8.31 -5.06
C ILE A 114 1.75 -6.90 -4.54
N THR A 115 1.12 -5.89 -5.14
CA THR A 115 1.25 -4.50 -4.70
C THR A 115 0.17 -4.17 -3.68
N ASP A 116 0.48 -3.34 -2.69
CA ASP A 116 -0.49 -2.71 -1.76
C ASP A 116 -1.70 -3.62 -1.39
N PRO A 117 -1.46 -4.80 -0.79
CA PRO A 117 -2.51 -5.80 -0.61
C PRO A 117 -3.55 -5.34 0.42
N ILE A 118 -4.83 -5.29 0.02
CA ILE A 118 -5.97 -4.99 0.89
C ILE A 118 -7.10 -6.04 0.73
N PHE A 119 -7.16 -7.01 1.65
CA PHE A 119 -8.07 -8.15 1.53
C PHE A 119 -9.44 -7.92 2.16
N THR A 120 -9.56 -7.09 3.19
CA THR A 120 -10.80 -6.90 3.98
C THR A 120 -11.31 -5.45 3.99
N GLY A 121 -10.46 -4.46 3.71
CA GLY A 121 -10.77 -3.03 3.75
C GLY A 121 -9.86 -2.29 4.74
N VAL A 122 -10.28 -1.10 5.21
CA VAL A 122 -9.64 -0.37 6.32
C VAL A 122 -10.63 -0.26 7.49
N PRO A 123 -10.86 -1.32 8.27
CA PRO A 123 -11.81 -1.27 9.38
C PRO A 123 -11.36 -0.29 10.48
N PRO A 124 -12.29 0.37 11.20
CA PRO A 124 -13.74 0.40 10.97
C PRO A 124 -14.20 1.41 9.91
N PHE A 125 -13.29 2.18 9.30
CA PHE A 125 -13.62 3.40 8.58
C PHE A 125 -14.04 3.18 7.12
N VAL A 126 -13.41 2.23 6.43
CA VAL A 126 -13.65 1.95 5.02
C VAL A 126 -13.86 0.46 4.83
N LYS A 127 -15.06 0.07 4.40
CA LYS A 127 -15.36 -1.31 4.03
C LYS A 127 -15.03 -1.53 2.56
N ARG A 128 -14.43 -2.68 2.27
CA ARG A 128 -14.25 -3.13 0.89
C ARG A 128 -15.63 -3.51 0.33
N LEU A 129 -16.01 -2.92 -0.81
CA LEU A 129 -17.34 -3.13 -1.42
C LEU A 129 -17.40 -4.36 -2.34
N THR A 130 -16.25 -4.80 -2.84
CA THR A 130 -16.12 -5.94 -3.74
C THR A 130 -15.38 -7.08 -3.05
N GLU A 131 -15.85 -8.31 -3.20
CA GLU A 131 -15.08 -9.48 -2.77
C GLU A 131 -13.73 -9.57 -3.52
N LEU A 132 -12.80 -10.36 -2.99
CA LEU A 132 -11.60 -10.71 -3.74
C LEU A 132 -11.96 -11.73 -4.84
N PRO A 133 -11.34 -11.64 -6.03
CA PRO A 133 -11.58 -12.63 -7.08
C PRO A 133 -11.01 -14.02 -6.75
N ILE A 134 -10.13 -14.10 -5.74
CA ILE A 134 -9.57 -15.35 -5.21
C ILE A 134 -9.38 -15.22 -3.70
N GLN A 135 -9.54 -16.31 -2.96
CA GLN A 135 -9.16 -16.36 -1.54
C GLN A 135 -7.63 -16.39 -1.41
N PRO A 136 -7.01 -15.66 -0.45
CA PRO A 136 -5.56 -15.64 -0.30
C PRO A 136 -4.90 -17.02 -0.18
N GLU A 137 -5.59 -17.97 0.45
CA GLU A 137 -5.17 -19.37 0.63
C GLU A 137 -5.02 -20.12 -0.71
N ASN A 138 -5.71 -19.66 -1.76
CA ASN A 138 -5.70 -20.27 -3.08
C ASN A 138 -4.71 -19.59 -4.04
N LEU A 139 -3.96 -18.58 -3.59
CA LEU A 139 -2.92 -17.96 -4.40
C LEU A 139 -1.82 -18.99 -4.73
N PRO A 140 -1.16 -18.90 -5.90
CA PRO A 140 -0.16 -19.88 -6.30
C PRO A 140 1.16 -19.81 -5.52
N GLY A 141 1.33 -18.84 -4.63
CA GLY A 141 2.58 -18.48 -3.95
C GLY A 141 2.86 -16.98 -4.16
N VAL A 142 3.30 -16.26 -3.13
CA VAL A 142 3.68 -14.84 -3.24
C VAL A 142 5.17 -14.73 -2.93
N ASP A 143 5.94 -14.19 -3.86
CA ASP A 143 7.38 -13.99 -3.66
C ASP A 143 7.66 -12.61 -3.04
N ILE A 144 6.92 -11.59 -3.48
CA ILE A 144 7.17 -10.20 -3.07
C ILE A 144 5.85 -9.49 -2.78
N VAL A 145 5.74 -8.91 -1.59
CA VAL A 145 4.77 -7.85 -1.29
C VAL A 145 5.47 -6.52 -1.51
N SER A 146 4.88 -5.63 -2.30
CA SER A 146 5.45 -4.31 -2.57
C SER A 146 4.53 -3.20 -2.13
N ILE A 147 4.97 -2.42 -1.15
CA ILE A 147 4.21 -1.30 -0.60
C ILE A 147 4.69 0.02 -1.21
N SER A 148 3.76 0.79 -1.76
CA SER A 148 4.04 2.09 -2.37
C SER A 148 4.24 3.19 -1.33
N HIS A 149 3.39 3.25 -0.29
CA HIS A 149 3.41 4.30 0.72
C HIS A 149 2.62 3.92 1.99
N ALA A 150 2.83 4.67 3.07
CA ALA A 150 2.22 4.38 4.38
C ALA A 150 0.87 5.08 4.57
N HIS A 151 -0.11 4.78 3.73
CA HIS A 151 -1.53 5.03 4.00
C HIS A 151 -2.25 3.72 4.24
N ARG A 152 -3.27 3.72 5.11
CA ARG A 152 -3.95 2.50 5.54
C ARG A 152 -4.71 1.77 4.43
N ASP A 153 -5.05 2.46 3.35
CA ASP A 153 -5.65 1.86 2.16
C ASP A 153 -4.62 1.25 1.18
N HIS A 154 -3.32 1.40 1.46
CA HIS A 154 -2.21 0.79 0.71
C HIS A 154 -1.34 -0.13 1.57
N LEU A 155 -1.31 0.08 2.89
CA LEU A 155 -0.58 -0.69 3.88
C LEU A 155 -1.57 -1.31 4.87
N ASP A 156 -2.14 -2.46 4.50
CA ASP A 156 -3.00 -3.25 5.39
C ASP A 156 -2.18 -4.33 6.11
N ILE A 157 -1.94 -4.09 7.40
CA ILE A 157 -1.12 -4.96 8.26
C ILE A 157 -1.65 -6.40 8.26
N ASP A 158 -2.97 -6.57 8.35
CA ASP A 158 -3.60 -7.89 8.41
C ASP A 158 -3.43 -8.68 7.11
N SER A 159 -3.56 -8.02 5.95
CA SER A 159 -3.27 -8.63 4.65
C SER A 159 -1.82 -9.07 4.53
N ILE A 160 -0.87 -8.22 4.93
CA ILE A 160 0.57 -8.55 4.88
C ILE A 160 0.88 -9.72 5.83
N LYS A 161 0.40 -9.70 7.08
CA LYS A 161 0.54 -10.81 8.03
C LYS A 161 -0.08 -12.10 7.51
N LYS A 162 -1.25 -12.02 6.86
CA LYS A 162 -1.90 -13.18 6.24
C LYS A 162 -1.05 -13.77 5.11
N ILE A 163 -0.45 -12.92 4.27
CA ILE A 163 0.46 -13.35 3.20
C ILE A 163 1.70 -14.02 3.80
N GLN A 164 2.38 -13.37 4.76
CA GLN A 164 3.57 -13.94 5.43
C GLN A 164 3.26 -15.31 6.06
N LYS A 165 2.10 -15.45 6.71
CA LYS A 165 1.68 -16.73 7.30
C LYS A 165 1.48 -17.83 6.26
N LEU A 166 0.93 -17.50 5.09
CA LEU A 166 0.69 -18.46 4.02
C LEU A 166 1.95 -18.77 3.20
N PHE A 167 2.84 -17.79 3.08
CA PHE A 167 4.06 -17.83 2.27
C PHE A 167 5.24 -17.27 3.08
N PRO A 168 5.86 -18.06 3.98
CA PRO A 168 6.90 -17.58 4.90
C PRO A 168 8.14 -16.99 4.20
N GLU A 169 8.45 -17.47 3.00
CA GLU A 169 9.58 -16.99 2.18
C GLU A 169 9.29 -15.66 1.46
N VAL A 170 8.09 -15.10 1.60
CA VAL A 170 7.73 -13.83 0.97
C VAL A 170 8.65 -12.72 1.46
N THR A 171 9.13 -11.90 0.53
CA THR A 171 9.88 -10.69 0.86
C THR A 171 8.93 -9.48 0.86
N ILE A 172 8.95 -8.69 1.93
CA ILE A 172 8.07 -7.54 2.13
C ILE A 172 8.88 -6.26 1.88
N HIS A 173 8.62 -5.61 0.75
CA HIS A 173 9.23 -4.34 0.39
C HIS A 173 8.42 -3.18 1.00
N LEU A 174 9.09 -2.39 1.85
CA LEU A 174 8.49 -1.26 2.55
C LEU A 174 9.27 0.03 2.24
N PRO A 175 8.61 1.18 2.13
CA PRO A 175 9.29 2.47 2.01
C PRO A 175 10.26 2.77 3.17
N SER A 176 11.25 3.62 2.89
CA SER A 176 12.20 4.16 3.86
C SER A 176 11.51 4.74 5.09
N GLY A 177 12.12 4.56 6.27
CA GLY A 177 11.54 4.95 7.56
C GLY A 177 10.63 3.92 8.23
N MET A 178 10.39 2.75 7.61
CA MET A 178 9.49 1.71 8.15
C MET A 178 10.19 0.54 8.84
N ARG A 179 11.50 0.60 9.12
CA ARG A 179 12.23 -0.54 9.71
C ARG A 179 11.70 -0.92 11.10
N GLU A 180 11.54 0.05 12.00
CA GLU A 180 11.03 -0.21 13.35
C GLU A 180 9.56 -0.62 13.34
N PHE A 181 8.76 -0.01 12.46
CA PHE A 181 7.38 -0.45 12.21
C PHE A 181 7.33 -1.92 11.79
N ALA A 182 8.20 -2.34 10.87
CA ALA A 182 8.23 -3.72 10.40
C ALA A 182 8.59 -4.71 11.52
N LYS A 183 9.52 -4.35 12.40
CA LYS A 183 9.88 -5.16 13.58
C LYS A 183 8.73 -5.27 14.56
N ASP A 184 8.06 -4.16 14.87
CA ASP A 184 6.92 -4.11 15.78
C ASP A 184 5.74 -4.94 15.28
N GLU A 185 5.50 -4.90 13.97
CA GLU A 185 4.47 -5.72 13.33
C GLU A 185 4.89 -7.17 13.10
N GLY A 186 6.14 -7.56 13.39
CA GLY A 186 6.63 -8.93 13.22
C GLY A 186 6.80 -9.36 11.76
N PHE A 187 7.17 -8.44 10.88
CA PHE A 187 7.54 -8.75 9.50
C PHE A 187 8.98 -9.26 9.44
N GLU A 188 9.18 -10.47 8.92
CA GLU A 188 10.47 -11.17 9.04
C GLU A 188 11.43 -10.85 7.89
N ASN A 189 10.96 -10.93 6.65
CA ASN A 189 11.78 -10.79 5.44
C ASN A 189 11.59 -9.43 4.77
N THR A 190 12.10 -8.37 5.38
CA THR A 190 11.81 -6.99 4.94
C THR A 190 12.94 -6.37 4.13
N VAL A 191 12.59 -5.66 3.05
CA VAL A 191 13.51 -4.80 2.28
C VAL A 191 13.01 -3.38 2.37
N ILE A 192 13.86 -2.49 2.89
CA ILE A 192 13.57 -1.06 2.93
C ILE A 192 13.94 -0.42 1.59
N GLN A 193 12.97 0.21 0.94
CA GLN A 193 13.11 0.85 -0.36
C GLN A 193 13.27 2.35 -0.23
N GLU A 194 14.26 2.88 -0.93
CA GLU A 194 14.57 4.30 -1.04
C GLU A 194 14.48 4.71 -2.52
N TRP A 195 14.18 5.97 -2.82
CA TRP A 195 14.13 6.39 -4.22
C TRP A 195 15.43 6.07 -4.95
N TRP A 196 15.27 5.65 -6.21
CA TRP A 196 16.34 5.25 -7.10
C TRP A 196 17.06 3.95 -6.71
N THR A 197 16.65 3.29 -5.64
CA THR A 197 17.15 1.96 -5.30
C THR A 197 16.52 0.88 -6.16
N VAL A 198 17.25 -0.23 -6.28
CA VAL A 198 16.84 -1.41 -7.03
C VAL A 198 17.03 -2.63 -6.14
N SER A 199 15.95 -3.38 -5.91
CA SER A 199 16.03 -4.73 -5.37
C SER A 199 15.90 -5.74 -6.50
N GLU A 200 16.49 -6.93 -6.32
CA GLU A 200 16.46 -7.99 -7.31
C GLU A 200 16.01 -9.30 -6.67
N TYR A 201 15.04 -9.95 -7.29
CA TYR A 201 14.54 -11.26 -6.87
C TYR A 201 14.43 -12.15 -8.10
N ALA A 202 15.13 -13.30 -8.08
CA ALA A 202 15.11 -14.27 -9.16
C ALA A 202 15.39 -13.69 -10.57
N GLY A 203 16.15 -12.60 -10.68
CA GLY A 203 16.43 -11.88 -11.93
C GLY A 203 15.42 -10.77 -12.28
N THR A 204 14.28 -10.71 -11.58
CA THR A 204 13.34 -9.59 -11.67
C THR A 204 13.84 -8.43 -10.82
N LYS A 205 13.98 -7.25 -11.42
CA LYS A 205 14.42 -6.02 -10.76
C LYS A 205 13.23 -5.14 -10.42
N ILE A 206 13.18 -4.67 -9.17
CA ILE A 206 12.17 -3.76 -8.67
C ILE A 206 12.85 -2.44 -8.36
N HIS A 207 12.56 -1.43 -9.18
CA HIS A 207 13.00 -0.07 -8.97
C HIS A 207 11.95 0.66 -8.14
N PHE A 208 12.38 1.31 -7.06
CA PHE A 208 11.54 2.22 -6.29
C PHE A 208 11.84 3.65 -6.76
N LEU A 209 10.86 4.29 -7.40
CA LEU A 209 11.02 5.58 -8.07
C LEU A 209 10.17 6.66 -7.38
N PRO A 210 10.50 7.95 -7.58
CA PRO A 210 9.68 9.01 -7.04
C PRO A 210 8.26 9.02 -7.55
N ALA A 211 7.33 9.21 -6.62
CA ALA A 211 5.96 9.59 -6.89
C ALA A 211 5.66 10.90 -6.17
N LYS A 212 4.75 11.70 -6.74
CA LYS A 212 4.29 12.92 -6.09
C LYS A 212 3.16 12.58 -5.12
N HIS A 213 3.49 12.42 -3.83
CA HIS A 213 2.55 11.96 -2.80
C HIS A 213 2.99 12.36 -1.39
N TRP A 214 2.40 11.74 -0.37
CA TRP A 214 2.72 11.90 1.05
C TRP A 214 2.43 10.58 1.78
N SER A 215 2.74 10.51 3.08
CA SER A 215 2.49 9.31 3.89
C SER A 215 2.08 9.66 5.31
N ARG A 216 1.17 8.86 5.88
CA ARG A 216 0.63 9.06 7.23
C ARG A 216 -0.23 7.87 7.67
N MET A 217 0.05 7.30 8.83
CA MET A 217 -0.80 6.26 9.42
C MET A 217 -1.55 6.73 10.67
N GLY A 218 -0.91 7.61 11.46
CA GLY A 218 -1.39 8.18 12.71
C GLY A 218 -1.58 9.71 12.66
N LEU A 219 -1.76 10.34 13.82
CA LEU A 219 -2.00 11.79 13.86
C LEU A 219 -0.73 12.62 13.76
N THR A 220 0.40 12.09 14.22
CA THR A 220 1.65 12.84 14.44
C THR A 220 2.80 12.38 13.55
N ASP A 221 2.55 11.48 12.61
CA ASP A 221 3.57 10.81 11.78
C ASP A 221 3.54 11.27 10.31
N MET A 222 2.98 12.46 10.04
CA MET A 222 2.95 13.03 8.70
C MET A 222 4.36 13.06 8.09
N ASN A 223 4.51 12.40 6.94
CA ASN A 223 5.75 12.26 6.19
C ASN A 223 6.94 11.75 7.03
N GLN A 224 6.67 10.89 8.02
CA GLN A 224 7.73 10.18 8.76
C GLN A 224 8.11 8.85 8.09
N TYR A 225 7.30 8.39 7.14
CA TYR A 225 7.54 7.26 6.26
C TYR A 225 7.61 7.77 4.81
N HIS A 226 8.42 7.12 3.99
CA HIS A 226 8.57 7.50 2.60
C HIS A 226 7.44 6.93 1.73
N TRP A 227 7.49 7.21 0.43
CA TRP A 227 6.51 6.80 -0.58
C TRP A 227 7.19 6.70 -1.93
N GLY A 228 6.60 6.03 -2.90
CA GLY A 228 7.13 5.96 -4.25
C GLY A 228 6.24 5.17 -5.19
N GLU A 229 6.68 5.07 -6.43
CA GLU A 229 6.10 4.19 -7.44
C GLU A 229 7.05 3.03 -7.76
N LEU A 230 6.49 1.98 -8.35
CA LEU A 230 7.21 0.75 -8.63
C LEU A 230 7.41 0.60 -10.14
N ARG A 231 8.66 0.40 -10.55
CA ARG A 231 9.00 -0.06 -11.90
C ARG A 231 9.61 -1.45 -11.83
N ILE A 232 8.92 -2.41 -12.44
CA ILE A 232 9.36 -3.80 -12.53
C ILE A 232 10.03 -4.03 -13.87
N ARG A 233 11.26 -4.55 -13.84
CA ARG A 233 12.05 -4.91 -15.02
C ARG A 233 12.41 -6.39 -14.97
N ILE A 234 12.06 -7.11 -16.01
CA ILE A 234 12.22 -8.57 -16.13
C ILE A 234 13.23 -8.88 -17.22
#